data_AF-A0A923LL57-F1
#
_entry.id   AF-A0A923LL57-F1
#
_cell.length_a   1.000
_cell.length_b   1.000
_cell.length_c   1.000
_cell.angle_alpha   90.00
_cell.angle_beta   90.00
_cell.angle_gamma   90.00
#
_symmetry.space_group_name_H-M   'P 1'
#
loop_
_entity.id
_entity.type
_entity.pdbx_description
1 polymer ?
#
loop_
_entity_poly.entity_id
_entity_poly.type
_entity_poly.pdbx_seq_one_letter_code
_entity_poly.pdbx_strand_id
1 'polypeptide(L)'
;MTPYMLWSNYPLDIEEKAYTSTNYLGSYLLEAIGMDMPVYNRYLLELEKEVPAVNYFGYLDKENQRHLIGEDNPCQKLLDDYQIFEYNNLFDKGKRLAELYE
;
A
#
# COMPACT_ATOMS: atom_id res chain seq x y z
N MET A 1 17.65 1.33 0.53
CA MET A 1 16.67 2.00 1.41
C MET A 1 16.76 3.49 1.18
N THR A 2 15.63 4.17 1.17
CA THR A 2 15.53 5.62 0.90
C THR A 2 14.64 6.23 1.98
N PRO A 3 14.99 7.38 2.58
CA PRO A 3 14.13 8.04 3.55
C PRO A 3 12.86 8.60 2.89
N TYR A 4 11.79 8.75 3.68
CA TYR A 4 10.54 9.40 3.28
C TYR A 4 10.15 10.47 4.31
N MET A 5 9.26 11.40 3.92
CA MET A 5 8.76 12.45 4.80
C MET A 5 7.28 12.73 4.49
N LEU A 6 6.44 12.66 5.51
CA LEU A 6 5.10 13.27 5.51
C LEU A 6 5.22 14.59 6.28
N TRP A 7 4.80 15.70 5.68
CA TRP A 7 4.96 17.04 6.25
C TRP A 7 3.63 17.79 6.26
N SER A 8 3.37 18.49 7.35
CA SER A 8 2.23 19.40 7.52
C SER A 8 2.66 20.71 8.17
N ASN A 9 1.89 21.77 7.91
CA ASN A 9 2.04 23.08 8.55
C ASN A 9 1.20 23.25 9.82
N TYR A 10 0.57 22.17 10.30
CA TYR A 10 -0.18 22.09 11.56
C TYR A 10 0.06 20.69 12.18
N PRO A 11 -0.14 20.52 13.50
CA PRO A 11 0.04 19.21 14.14
C PRO A 11 -0.89 18.16 13.53
N LEU A 12 -0.31 17.02 13.14
CA LEU A 12 -1.02 15.83 12.75
C LEU A 12 -0.71 14.72 13.75
N ASP A 13 -1.71 13.90 14.06
CA ASP A 13 -1.53 12.66 14.81
C ASP A 13 -1.23 11.56 13.79
N ILE A 14 0.06 11.25 13.61
CA ILE A 14 0.55 10.25 12.66
C ILE A 14 1.48 9.27 13.37
N GLU A 15 1.32 7.99 13.06
CA GLU A 15 2.25 6.95 13.51
C GLU A 15 3.47 6.91 12.58
N GLU A 16 4.67 7.04 13.14
CA GLU A 16 5.91 6.84 12.37
C GLU A 16 6.15 5.35 12.11
N LYS A 17 6.27 4.98 10.83
CA LYS A 17 6.55 3.59 10.43
C LYS A 17 8.02 3.39 10.07
N ALA A 18 8.63 2.36 10.65
CA ALA A 18 10.03 2.02 10.41
C ALA A 18 10.29 1.57 8.95
N TYR A 19 9.34 0.84 8.38
CA TYR A 19 9.37 0.39 6.98
C TYR A 19 8.04 0.74 6.31
N THR A 20 8.13 1.15 5.04
CA THR A 20 6.97 1.37 4.18
C THR A 20 7.42 1.28 2.71
N SER A 21 6.46 1.25 1.80
CA SER A 21 6.64 1.44 0.36
C SER A 21 5.81 2.60 -0.18
N THR A 22 6.12 3.03 -1.40
CA THR A 22 5.52 4.21 -2.04
C THR A 22 4.01 4.10 -2.25
N ASN A 23 3.48 2.89 -2.40
CA ASN A 23 2.06 2.62 -2.57
C ASN A 23 1.22 3.04 -1.36
N TYR A 24 1.76 2.97 -0.13
CA TYR A 24 1.01 3.29 1.09
C TYR A 24 0.99 4.78 1.44
N LEU A 25 1.94 5.59 0.93
CA LEU A 25 2.10 6.99 1.34
C LEU A 25 0.85 7.85 1.06
N GLY A 26 0.14 7.59 -0.04
CA GLY A 26 -1.11 8.27 -0.35
C GLY A 26 -2.21 7.94 0.65
N SER A 27 -2.31 6.68 1.08
CA SER A 27 -3.27 6.26 2.11
C SER A 27 -2.95 6.86 3.48
N TYR A 28 -1.67 6.90 3.89
CA TYR A 28 -1.29 7.57 5.14
C TYR A 28 -1.62 9.05 5.13
N LEU A 29 -1.46 9.73 3.99
CA LEU A 29 -1.84 11.13 3.88
C LEU A 29 -3.36 11.30 4.12
N LEU A 30 -4.19 10.48 3.47
CA LEU A 30 -5.64 10.53 3.65
C LEU A 30 -6.05 10.21 5.10
N GLU A 31 -5.39 9.24 5.72
CA GLU A 31 -5.60 8.86 7.12
C GLU A 31 -5.26 10.01 8.06
N ALA A 32 -4.09 10.60 7.88
CA ALA A 32 -3.58 11.68 8.71
C ALA A 32 -4.49 12.92 8.68
N ILE A 33 -5.09 13.24 7.54
CA ILE A 33 -5.99 14.40 7.40
C ILE A 33 -7.45 14.06 7.72
N GLY A 34 -7.77 12.82 8.10
CA GLY A 34 -9.12 12.36 8.42
C GLY A 34 -10.10 12.42 7.25
N MET A 35 -9.61 12.27 6.02
CA MET A 35 -10.46 12.29 4.82
C MET A 35 -11.00 10.90 4.53
N ASP A 36 -12.21 10.83 3.98
CA ASP A 36 -12.76 9.58 3.47
C ASP A 36 -11.85 8.99 2.39
N MET A 37 -11.64 7.69 2.47
CA MET A 37 -10.79 6.95 1.55
C MET A 37 -11.62 6.19 0.51
N PRO A 38 -11.17 6.13 -0.75
CA PRO A 38 -11.66 5.14 -1.70
C PRO A 38 -11.44 3.70 -1.21
N VAL A 39 -12.14 2.75 -1.81
CA VAL A 39 -12.03 1.32 -1.46
C VAL A 39 -10.58 0.83 -1.57
N TYR A 40 -9.88 1.25 -2.63
CA TYR A 40 -8.50 0.90 -2.88
C TYR A 40 -7.57 1.37 -1.77
N ASN A 41 -7.70 2.61 -1.30
CA ASN A 41 -6.84 3.14 -0.23
C ASN A 41 -7.06 2.41 1.10
N ARG A 42 -8.29 2.03 1.44
CA ARG A 42 -8.59 1.17 2.59
C ARG A 42 -7.97 -0.22 2.41
N TYR A 43 -8.11 -0.81 1.22
CA TYR A 43 -7.48 -2.08 0.91
C TYR A 43 -5.95 -2.03 1.10
N LEU A 44 -5.30 -0.94 0.68
CA LEU A 44 -3.87 -0.76 0.87
C LEU A 44 -3.46 -0.73 2.35
N LEU A 45 -4.22 -0.06 3.22
CA LEU A 45 -3.95 -0.05 4.66
C LEU A 45 -4.18 -1.42 5.31
N GLU A 46 -5.12 -2.22 4.80
CA GLU A 46 -5.30 -3.61 5.25
C GLU A 46 -4.18 -4.53 4.75
N LEU A 47 -3.75 -4.38 3.50
CA LEU A 47 -2.61 -5.11 2.93
C LEU A 47 -1.33 -4.85 3.73
N GLU A 48 -1.10 -3.59 4.10
CA GLU A 48 0.09 -3.14 4.82
C GLU A 48 0.30 -3.86 6.16
N LYS A 49 -0.78 -4.30 6.83
CA LYS A 49 -0.69 -5.06 8.08
C LYS A 49 -0.01 -6.41 7.91
N GLU A 50 -0.13 -7.03 6.74
CA GLU A 50 0.51 -8.30 6.40
C GLU A 50 1.78 -8.10 5.57
N VAL A 51 1.84 -7.02 4.77
CA VAL A 51 2.94 -6.67 3.88
C VAL A 51 3.38 -5.20 4.09
N PRO A 52 4.16 -4.88 5.13
CA PRO A 52 4.51 -3.50 5.47
C PRO A 52 5.30 -2.74 4.40
N ALA A 53 6.06 -3.45 3.56
CA ALA A 53 6.78 -2.85 2.46
C ALA A 53 6.86 -3.82 1.28
N VAL A 54 6.63 -3.31 0.07
CA VAL A 54 6.73 -4.09 -1.16
C VAL A 54 7.40 -3.29 -2.27
N ASN A 55 8.16 -3.97 -3.11
CA ASN A 55 8.64 -3.44 -4.39
C ASN A 55 8.67 -4.57 -5.43
N TYR A 56 9.19 -4.26 -6.62
CA TYR A 56 9.28 -5.22 -7.71
C TYR A 56 10.08 -6.50 -7.38
N PHE A 57 11.09 -6.42 -6.52
CA PHE A 57 11.96 -7.56 -6.19
C PHE A 57 11.42 -8.44 -5.07
N GLY A 58 10.69 -7.86 -4.12
CA GLY A 58 10.34 -8.55 -2.89
C GLY A 58 9.53 -7.69 -1.93
N TYR A 59 9.24 -8.28 -0.78
CA TYR A 59 8.43 -7.65 0.26
C TYR A 59 8.92 -7.98 1.67
N LEU A 60 8.44 -7.21 2.64
CA LEU A 60 8.52 -7.52 4.08
C LEU A 60 7.19 -8.11 4.52
N ASP A 61 7.20 -9.20 5.28
CA ASP A 61 6.02 -9.68 6.00
C ASP A 61 5.80 -8.89 7.31
N LYS A 62 4.71 -9.20 8.02
CA LYS A 62 4.38 -8.56 9.30
C LYS A 62 5.40 -8.83 10.42
N GLU A 63 6.18 -9.90 10.30
CA GLU A 63 7.32 -10.21 11.17
C GLU A 63 8.62 -9.48 10.73
N ASN A 64 8.54 -8.62 9.71
CA ASN A 64 9.64 -7.90 9.07
C ASN A 64 10.71 -8.81 8.42
N GLN A 65 10.35 -10.04 8.06
CA GLN A 65 11.21 -10.92 7.28
C GLN A 65 11.09 -10.58 5.79
N ARG A 66 12.22 -10.72 5.08
CA ARG A 66 12.32 -10.40 3.65
C ARG A 66 12.04 -11.63 2.82
N HIS A 67 11.18 -11.49 1.83
CA HIS A 67 10.82 -12.52 0.88
C HIS A 67 11.04 -12.01 -0.55
N LEU A 68 11.50 -12.88 -1.45
CA LEU A 68 11.57 -12.56 -2.87
C LEU A 68 10.26 -12.91 -3.56
N ILE A 69 9.88 -12.11 -4.56
CA ILE A 69 8.75 -12.47 -5.42
C ILE A 69 9.10 -13.74 -6.21
N GLY A 70 8.19 -14.71 -6.21
CA GLY A 70 8.35 -16.00 -6.90
C GLY A 70 8.84 -17.15 -6.02
N GLU A 71 9.15 -16.90 -4.75
CA GLU A 71 9.29 -17.94 -3.73
C GLU A 71 7.89 -18.37 -3.23
N ASP A 72 7.75 -19.62 -2.78
CA ASP A 72 6.50 -20.09 -2.17
C ASP A 72 6.31 -19.34 -0.85
N ASN A 73 5.31 -18.48 -0.77
CA ASN A 73 5.20 -17.48 0.29
C ASN A 73 3.75 -17.30 0.77
N PRO A 74 3.55 -17.05 2.07
CA PRO A 74 2.21 -17.01 2.67
C PRO A 74 1.36 -15.82 2.20
N CYS A 75 2.00 -14.75 1.73
CA CYS A 75 1.32 -13.53 1.29
C CYS A 75 0.99 -13.52 -0.22
N GLN A 76 1.27 -14.60 -0.96
CA GLN A 76 1.16 -14.62 -2.42
C GLN A 76 -0.22 -14.17 -2.90
N LYS A 77 -1.27 -14.70 -2.27
CA LYS A 77 -2.65 -14.34 -2.62
C LYS A 77 -2.93 -12.83 -2.42
N LEU A 78 -2.43 -12.25 -1.33
CA LEU A 78 -2.60 -10.82 -1.05
C LEU A 78 -1.88 -9.97 -2.10
N LEU A 79 -0.68 -10.38 -2.51
CA LEU A 79 0.09 -9.71 -3.56
C LEU A 79 -0.56 -9.85 -4.94
N ASP A 80 -1.17 -11.00 -5.24
CA ASP A 80 -1.93 -11.21 -6.48
C ASP A 80 -3.16 -10.31 -6.53
N ASP A 81 -3.92 -10.24 -5.43
CA ASP A 81 -5.08 -9.34 -5.31
C ASP A 81 -4.64 -7.87 -5.49
N TYR A 82 -3.51 -7.47 -4.89
CA TYR A 82 -2.95 -6.14 -5.04
C TYR A 82 -2.58 -5.83 -6.49
N GLN A 83 -1.94 -6.76 -7.20
CA GLN A 83 -1.61 -6.61 -8.62
C GLN A 83 -2.85 -6.45 -9.49
N ILE A 84 -3.95 -7.13 -9.16
CA ILE A 84 -5.23 -6.96 -9.87
C ILE A 84 -5.76 -5.53 -9.70
N PHE A 85 -5.72 -4.98 -8.48
CA PHE A 85 -6.11 -3.58 -8.24
C PHE A 85 -5.21 -2.59 -9.00
N GLU A 86 -3.89 -2.78 -8.97
CA GLU A 86 -2.97 -1.90 -9.71
C GLU A 86 -3.24 -1.96 -11.22
N TYR A 87 -3.42 -3.17 -11.75
CA TYR A 87 -3.67 -3.37 -13.17
C TYR A 87 -4.98 -2.71 -13.62
N ASN A 88 -6.06 -2.92 -12.87
CA ASN A 88 -7.35 -2.32 -13.21
C ASN A 88 -7.33 -0.78 -13.14
N ASN A 89 -6.56 -0.20 -12.21
CA ASN A 89 -6.44 1.25 -12.10
C ASN A 89 -5.61 1.87 -13.23
N LEU A 90 -4.46 1.26 -13.56
CA LEU A 90 -3.44 1.87 -14.41
C LEU A 90 -3.59 1.50 -15.90
N PHE A 91 -4.02 0.28 -16.20
CA PHE A 91 -3.91 -0.28 -17.54
C PHE A 91 -5.25 -0.67 -18.16
N ASP A 92 -6.24 -1.09 -17.35
CA ASP A 92 -7.53 -1.59 -17.86
C ASP A 92 -8.52 -0.46 -18.22
N LYS A 93 -8.12 0.46 -19.12
CA LYS A 93 -8.89 1.67 -19.45
C LYS A 93 -10.33 1.42 -19.94
N GLY A 94 -10.62 0.21 -20.43
CA GLY A 94 -11.96 -0.18 -20.92
C GLY A 94 -12.85 -0.84 -19.86
N LYS A 95 -12.28 -1.32 -18.74
CA LYS A 95 -13.02 -1.99 -17.66
C LYS A 95 -12.59 -1.52 -16.27
N ARG A 96 -11.95 -0.34 -16.19
CA ARG A 96 -11.57 0.28 -14.91
C ARG A 96 -12.81 0.50 -14.07
N LEU A 97 -12.78 -0.02 -12.85
CA LEU A 97 -13.85 0.11 -11.87
C LEU A 97 -13.62 1.39 -11.06
N ALA A 98 -14.08 2.53 -11.59
CA ALA A 98 -13.78 3.86 -11.02
C ALA A 98 -14.15 3.99 -9.53
N GLU A 99 -15.27 3.40 -9.12
CA GLU A 99 -15.76 3.35 -7.73
C GLU A 99 -14.80 2.70 -6.73
N LEU A 100 -13.80 1.94 -7.18
CA LEU A 100 -12.77 1.41 -6.30
C LEU A 100 -11.72 2.46 -5.94
N TYR A 101 -11.54 3.50 -6.76
CA TYR A 101 -10.40 4.41 -6.71
C TYR A 101 -10.78 5.87 -6.47
N GLU A 102 -12.07 6.21 -6.54
CA GLU A 102 -12.63 7.56 -6.43
C GLU A 102 -13.64 7.68 -5.30
#